data_AF-A0A957ZEL9-F1
#
_entry.id   AF-A0A957ZEL9-F1
#
_cell.length_a   1.000
_cell.length_b   1.000
_cell.length_c   1.000
_cell.angle_alpha   90.00
_cell.angle_beta   90.00
_cell.angle_gamma   90.00
#
_symmetry.space_group_name_H-M   'P 1'
#
loop_
_entity.id
_entity.type
_entity.pdbx_description
1 polymer ?
#
loop_
_entity_poly.entity_id
_entity_poly.type
_entity_poly.pdbx_seq_one_letter_code
_entity_poly.pdbx_strand_id
1 'polypeptide(L)'
;MPETDIINQLAEIAADSALANVRNRRPDVVNHAQGSYDALIRPTDISDLSHVERAQAALRTASQTGAPRLIAHYRARLQELGQSTPQIDEVEQAGEGDVLPDRLESMLRHTDLLVHAPAAATRGHVAELKEA
;
A
#
# COMPACT_ATOMS: atom_id res chain seq x y z
N MET A 1 17.92 -17.01 2.71
CA MET A 1 17.40 -15.70 2.29
C MET A 1 15.89 -15.80 2.26
N PRO A 2 15.12 -14.74 2.55
CA PRO A 2 13.68 -14.80 2.31
C PRO A 2 13.46 -15.14 0.83
N GLU A 3 12.44 -15.94 0.53
CA GLU A 3 12.14 -16.42 -0.83
C GLU A 3 11.79 -15.27 -1.78
N THR A 4 11.51 -14.07 -1.24
CA THR A 4 11.29 -12.82 -1.96
C THR A 4 11.75 -11.64 -1.08
N ASP A 5 12.43 -10.63 -1.66
CA ASP A 5 12.69 -9.32 -1.03
C ASP A 5 12.01 -8.26 -1.89
N ILE A 6 10.83 -7.80 -1.44
CA ILE A 6 10.00 -6.86 -2.20
C ILE A 6 10.72 -5.53 -2.45
N ILE A 7 11.62 -5.10 -1.54
CA ILE A 7 12.38 -3.87 -1.72
C ILE A 7 13.39 -4.06 -2.84
N ASN A 8 14.15 -5.18 -2.85
CA ASN A 8 15.08 -5.44 -3.95
C ASN A 8 14.33 -5.55 -5.29
N GLN A 9 13.19 -6.23 -5.31
CA GLN A 9 12.37 -6.37 -6.51
C GLN A 9 11.89 -5.02 -7.04
N LEU A 10 11.20 -4.23 -6.20
CA LEU A 10 10.63 -2.94 -6.62
C LEU A 10 11.68 -1.86 -6.83
N ALA A 11 12.86 -1.97 -6.21
CA ALA A 11 13.97 -1.06 -6.45
C ALA A 11 14.87 -1.49 -7.61
N GLU A 12 14.63 -2.65 -8.22
CA GLU A 12 15.46 -3.28 -9.28
C GLU A 12 16.93 -3.48 -8.83
N ILE A 13 17.10 -3.89 -7.59
CA ILE A 13 18.42 -4.22 -7.03
C ILE A 13 18.78 -5.64 -7.43
N ALA A 14 19.74 -5.78 -8.34
CA ALA A 14 20.26 -7.08 -8.75
C ALA A 14 20.90 -7.83 -7.56
N ALA A 15 20.66 -9.14 -7.48
CA ALA A 15 21.06 -9.96 -6.34
C ALA A 15 22.58 -10.03 -6.10
N ASP A 16 23.38 -9.90 -7.16
CA ASP A 16 24.84 -9.89 -7.16
C ASP A 16 25.44 -8.47 -7.02
N SER A 17 24.61 -7.43 -7.00
CA SER A 17 25.07 -6.05 -6.89
C SER A 17 25.72 -5.74 -5.54
N ALA A 18 26.60 -4.73 -5.54
CA ALA A 18 27.19 -4.21 -4.30
C ALA A 18 26.13 -3.76 -3.29
N LEU A 19 24.99 -3.22 -3.76
CA LEU A 19 23.90 -2.77 -2.90
C LEU A 19 23.15 -3.94 -2.25
N ALA A 20 22.85 -5.00 -2.99
CA ALA A 20 22.29 -6.23 -2.43
C ALA A 20 23.23 -6.83 -1.36
N ASN A 21 24.53 -6.86 -1.65
CA ASN A 21 25.54 -7.34 -0.70
C ASN A 21 25.57 -6.54 0.60
N VAL A 22 25.46 -5.21 0.53
CA VAL A 22 25.39 -4.36 1.74
C VAL A 22 24.11 -4.62 2.54
N ARG A 23 22.96 -4.72 1.88
CA ARG A 23 21.68 -5.05 2.54
C ARG A 23 21.72 -6.42 3.21
N ASN A 24 22.30 -7.42 2.55
CA ASN A 24 22.42 -8.79 3.06
C ASN A 24 23.37 -8.92 4.27
N ARG A 25 24.21 -7.92 4.57
CA ARG A 25 24.97 -7.87 5.84
C ARG A 25 24.08 -7.58 7.05
N ARG A 26 22.83 -7.16 6.84
CA ARG A 26 21.82 -6.93 7.89
C ARG A 26 20.58 -7.78 7.63
N PRO A 27 20.69 -9.12 7.70
CA PRO A 27 19.61 -10.02 7.31
C PRO A 27 18.32 -9.79 8.09
N ASP A 28 18.40 -9.40 9.36
CA ASP A 28 17.20 -9.10 10.17
C ASP A 28 16.40 -7.93 9.61
N VAL A 29 17.06 -6.89 9.09
CA VAL A 29 16.38 -5.74 8.46
C VAL A 29 15.64 -6.17 7.20
N VAL A 30 16.28 -7.01 6.37
CA VAL A 30 15.66 -7.55 5.16
C VAL A 30 14.45 -8.42 5.52
N ASN A 31 14.61 -9.34 6.47
CA ASN A 31 13.55 -10.24 6.91
C ASN A 31 12.38 -9.49 7.55
N HIS A 32 12.65 -8.51 8.42
CA HIS A 32 11.59 -7.74 9.06
C HIS A 32 10.87 -6.80 8.10
N ALA A 33 11.56 -6.24 7.10
CA ALA A 33 10.91 -5.45 6.05
C ALA A 33 9.95 -6.31 5.22
N GLN A 34 10.38 -7.49 4.77
CA GLN A 34 9.53 -8.42 4.04
C GLN A 34 8.36 -8.91 4.91
N GLY A 35 8.63 -9.31 6.16
CA GLY A 35 7.58 -9.74 7.09
C GLY A 35 6.56 -8.65 7.40
N SER A 36 6.98 -7.38 7.48
CA SER A 36 6.07 -6.24 7.65
C SER A 36 5.19 -6.05 6.42
N TYR A 37 5.76 -6.15 5.22
CA TYR A 37 4.99 -6.11 3.98
C TYR A 37 3.94 -7.23 3.95
N ASP A 38 4.32 -8.45 4.30
CA ASP A 38 3.41 -9.61 4.31
C ASP A 38 2.29 -9.45 5.33
N ALA A 39 2.62 -9.00 6.55
CA ALA A 39 1.63 -8.74 7.58
C ALA A 39 0.64 -7.63 7.20
N LEU A 40 1.07 -6.61 6.44
CA LEU A 40 0.21 -5.49 6.05
C LEU A 40 -0.67 -5.81 4.83
N ILE A 41 -0.10 -6.45 3.81
CA ILE A 41 -0.74 -6.61 2.48
C ILE A 41 -1.35 -8.00 2.30
N ARG A 42 -0.76 -9.03 2.93
CA ARG A 42 -1.18 -10.43 2.83
C ARG A 42 -1.45 -11.07 4.21
N PRO A 43 -2.16 -10.40 5.12
CA PRO A 43 -2.45 -10.99 6.43
C PRO A 43 -3.36 -12.20 6.29
N THR A 44 -3.23 -13.16 7.22
CA THR A 44 -4.20 -14.25 7.34
C THR A 44 -5.53 -13.76 7.92
N ASP A 45 -5.50 -12.74 8.77
CA ASP A 45 -6.69 -12.11 9.34
C ASP A 45 -7.12 -10.90 8.50
N ILE A 46 -8.36 -10.97 8.00
CA ILE A 46 -9.00 -9.97 7.16
C ILE A 46 -10.32 -9.46 7.76
N SER A 47 -10.54 -9.67 9.06
CA SER A 47 -11.79 -9.34 9.74
C SER A 47 -12.09 -7.84 9.76
N ASP A 48 -11.06 -6.99 9.96
CA ASP A 48 -11.23 -5.53 10.00
C ASP A 48 -11.15 -4.86 8.61
N LEU A 49 -10.18 -5.32 7.79
CA LEU A 49 -9.91 -4.79 6.45
C LEU A 49 -9.58 -5.94 5.52
N SER A 50 -10.31 -5.97 4.40
CA SER A 50 -10.09 -6.91 3.30
C SER A 50 -8.75 -6.69 2.61
N HIS A 51 -8.30 -7.68 1.84
CA HIS A 51 -7.13 -7.54 0.98
C HIS A 51 -7.30 -6.42 -0.06
N VAL A 52 -8.52 -6.20 -0.56
CA VAL A 52 -8.81 -5.15 -1.52
C VAL A 52 -8.61 -3.78 -0.88
N GLU A 53 -9.22 -3.52 0.27
CA GLU A 53 -9.10 -2.24 0.98
C GLU A 53 -7.64 -1.91 1.32
N ARG A 54 -6.87 -2.90 1.79
CA ARG A 54 -5.44 -2.75 2.07
C ARG A 54 -4.64 -2.38 0.82
N ALA A 55 -4.92 -3.05 -0.30
CA ALA A 55 -4.26 -2.78 -1.56
C ALA A 55 -4.70 -1.42 -2.16
N GLN A 56 -5.94 -0.99 -1.95
CA GLN A 56 -6.43 0.34 -2.35
C GLN A 56 -5.73 1.45 -1.58
N ALA A 57 -5.63 1.35 -0.25
CA ALA A 57 -4.89 2.31 0.57
C ALA A 57 -3.40 2.37 0.19
N ALA A 58 -2.80 1.20 -0.08
CA ALA A 58 -1.40 1.11 -0.50
C ALA A 58 -1.17 1.72 -1.91
N LEU A 59 -2.09 1.49 -2.84
CA LEU A 59 -2.09 2.13 -4.16
C LEU A 59 -2.21 3.64 -4.04
N ARG A 60 -3.17 4.14 -3.26
CA ARG A 60 -3.34 5.58 -3.04
C ARG A 60 -2.08 6.22 -2.46
N THR A 61 -1.46 5.59 -1.48
CA THR A 61 -0.17 6.02 -0.92
C THR A 61 0.93 6.07 -1.98
N ALA A 62 1.03 5.04 -2.82
CA ALA A 62 2.02 4.98 -3.91
C ALA A 62 1.80 6.10 -4.95
N SER A 63 0.53 6.41 -5.26
CA SER A 63 0.16 7.49 -6.18
C SER A 63 0.51 8.86 -5.59
N GLN A 64 0.19 9.10 -4.32
CA GLN A 64 0.51 10.37 -3.64
C GLN A 64 2.03 10.62 -3.49
N THR A 65 2.82 9.56 -3.40
CA THR A 65 4.29 9.65 -3.29
C THR A 65 5.01 9.66 -4.64
N GLY A 66 4.29 9.50 -5.76
CA GLY A 66 4.87 9.51 -7.10
C GLY A 66 5.83 8.34 -7.38
N ALA A 67 5.54 7.15 -6.84
CA ALA A 67 6.40 5.97 -6.94
C ALA A 67 5.90 4.98 -8.02
N PRO A 68 6.26 5.15 -9.32
CA PRO A 68 5.62 4.43 -10.44
C PRO A 68 5.72 2.90 -10.35
N ARG A 69 6.85 2.37 -9.86
CA ARG A 69 7.02 0.92 -9.66
C ARG A 69 6.11 0.38 -8.54
N LEU A 70 5.89 1.17 -7.50
CA LEU A 70 5.00 0.81 -6.39
C LEU A 70 3.53 0.94 -6.81
N ILE A 71 3.19 1.93 -7.63
CA ILE A 71 1.88 2.07 -8.27
C ILE A 71 1.59 0.82 -9.11
N ALA A 72 2.49 0.47 -10.05
CA ALA A 72 2.34 -0.72 -10.89
C ALA A 72 2.18 -2.01 -10.07
N HIS A 73 2.94 -2.13 -8.97
CA HIS A 73 2.85 -3.26 -8.05
C HIS A 73 1.46 -3.40 -7.40
N TYR A 74 0.91 -2.31 -6.85
CA TYR A 74 -0.41 -2.37 -6.21
C TYR A 74 -1.56 -2.42 -7.21
N ARG A 75 -1.41 -1.86 -8.42
CA ARG A 75 -2.34 -2.10 -9.54
C ARG A 75 -2.44 -3.59 -9.86
N ALA A 76 -1.30 -4.25 -10.07
CA ALA A 76 -1.26 -5.68 -10.34
C ALA A 76 -1.91 -6.48 -9.20
N ARG A 77 -1.64 -6.10 -7.94
CA ARG A 77 -2.25 -6.74 -6.78
C ARG A 77 -3.78 -6.59 -6.76
N LEU A 78 -4.33 -5.44 -7.11
CA LEU A 78 -5.78 -5.23 -7.17
C LEU A 78 -6.42 -6.01 -8.32
N GLN A 79 -5.74 -6.12 -9.46
CA GLN A 79 -6.18 -6.96 -10.59
C GLN A 79 -6.26 -8.45 -10.19
N GLU A 80 -5.24 -8.96 -9.48
CA GLU A 80 -5.27 -10.33 -8.91
C GLU A 80 -6.44 -10.56 -7.95
N LEU A 81 -6.86 -9.51 -7.24
CA LEU A 81 -8.01 -9.52 -6.34
C LEU A 81 -9.36 -9.28 -7.07
N GLY A 82 -9.35 -9.23 -8.40
CA GLY A 82 -10.54 -9.14 -9.24
C GLY A 82 -11.08 -7.72 -9.43
N GLN A 83 -10.33 -6.68 -9.06
CA GLN A 83 -10.72 -5.30 -9.35
C GLN A 83 -10.51 -4.99 -10.84
N SER A 84 -11.47 -4.31 -11.43
CA SER A 84 -11.40 -3.86 -12.83
C SER A 84 -10.51 -2.62 -12.97
N THR A 85 -9.96 -2.39 -14.17
CA THR A 85 -9.12 -1.20 -14.45
C THR A 85 -9.80 0.12 -14.06
N PRO A 86 -11.09 0.37 -14.36
CA PRO A 86 -11.76 1.59 -13.94
C PRO A 86 -11.78 1.78 -12.41
N GLN A 87 -12.07 0.72 -11.65
CA GLN A 87 -12.06 0.78 -10.18
C GLN A 87 -10.67 1.07 -9.60
N ILE A 88 -9.62 0.61 -10.29
CA ILE A 88 -8.24 0.89 -9.88
C ILE A 88 -7.87 2.34 -10.20
N ASP A 89 -8.25 2.83 -11.38
CA ASP A 89 -8.00 4.22 -11.79
C ASP A 89 -8.73 5.21 -10.84
N GLU A 90 -9.96 4.90 -10.43
CA GLU A 90 -10.73 5.66 -9.43
C GLU A 90 -9.97 5.81 -8.09
N VAL A 91 -9.31 4.76 -7.61
CA VAL A 91 -8.52 4.80 -6.37
C VAL A 91 -7.27 5.67 -6.54
N GLU A 92 -6.59 5.58 -7.69
CA GLU A 92 -5.40 6.40 -7.95
C GLU A 92 -5.74 7.88 -8.07
N GLN A 93 -6.85 8.19 -8.73
CA GLN A 93 -7.32 9.55 -9.03
C GLN A 93 -8.27 10.12 -7.99
N ALA A 94 -8.56 9.39 -6.90
CA ALA A 94 -9.52 9.79 -5.87
C ALA A 94 -9.39 11.29 -5.51
N GLY A 95 -10.51 12.01 -5.56
CA GLY A 95 -10.57 13.49 -5.46
C GLY A 95 -10.73 14.21 -6.81
N GLU A 96 -10.54 13.52 -7.93
CA GLU A 96 -10.72 14.03 -9.29
C GLU A 96 -11.71 13.14 -10.08
N GLY A 97 -12.98 13.04 -9.67
CA GLY A 97 -13.93 12.19 -10.42
C GLY A 97 -15.25 11.85 -9.72
N ASP A 98 -15.79 10.68 -10.12
CA ASP A 98 -17.09 10.13 -9.73
C ASP A 98 -17.21 9.86 -8.20
N VAL A 99 -18.46 9.75 -7.75
CA VAL A 99 -18.81 9.46 -6.35
C VAL A 99 -18.38 8.04 -5.99
N LEU A 100 -17.41 7.92 -5.09
CA LEU A 100 -16.96 6.65 -4.52
C LEU A 100 -17.95 6.16 -3.46
N PRO A 101 -17.99 4.84 -3.16
CA PRO A 101 -18.70 4.34 -1.99
C PRO A 101 -18.17 5.00 -0.70
N ASP A 102 -19.07 5.40 0.20
CA ASP A 102 -18.77 6.19 1.42
C ASP A 102 -17.59 5.64 2.24
N ARG A 103 -17.53 4.31 2.39
CA ARG A 103 -16.46 3.61 3.10
C ARG A 103 -15.10 3.76 2.40
N LEU A 104 -15.07 3.57 1.07
CA LEU A 104 -13.86 3.72 0.28
C LEU A 104 -13.39 5.17 0.30
N GLU A 105 -14.30 6.12 0.09
CA GLU A 105 -14.00 7.55 0.14
C GLU A 105 -13.38 7.95 1.49
N SER A 106 -14.00 7.50 2.59
CA SER A 106 -13.51 7.81 3.94
C SER A 106 -12.13 7.21 4.21
N MET A 107 -11.88 5.98 3.74
CA MET A 107 -10.57 5.34 3.84
C MET A 107 -9.50 6.08 3.01
N LEU A 108 -9.80 6.47 1.77
CA LEU A 108 -8.85 7.18 0.92
C LEU A 108 -8.56 8.59 1.43
N ARG A 109 -9.58 9.31 1.90
CA ARG A 109 -9.42 10.62 2.56
C ARG A 109 -8.50 10.51 3.79
N HIS A 110 -8.69 9.48 4.61
CA HIS A 110 -7.81 9.25 5.76
C HIS A 110 -6.40 8.86 5.35
N THR A 111 -6.25 8.05 4.30
CA THR A 111 -4.95 7.70 3.72
C THR A 111 -4.20 8.95 3.28
N ASP A 112 -4.85 9.86 2.56
CA ASP A 112 -4.27 11.12 2.10
C ASP A 112 -3.82 12.01 3.26
N LEU A 113 -4.64 12.10 4.32
CA LEU A 113 -4.27 12.80 5.55
C LEU A 113 -2.99 12.24 6.16
N LEU A 114 -2.86 10.92 6.26
CA LEU A 114 -1.68 10.28 6.84
C LEU A 114 -0.42 10.43 5.98
N VAL A 115 -0.58 10.53 4.66
CA VAL A 115 0.56 10.75 3.75
C VAL A 115 1.07 12.18 3.83
N HIS A 116 0.17 13.18 3.80
CA HIS A 116 0.57 14.59 3.66
C HIS A 116 0.67 15.37 4.97
N ALA A 117 -0.19 15.04 5.94
CA ALA A 117 -0.27 15.77 7.20
C ALA A 117 -0.52 14.83 8.40
N PRO A 118 0.33 13.82 8.64
CA PRO A 118 0.10 12.83 9.69
C PRO A 118 -0.01 13.45 11.09
N ALA A 119 0.71 14.53 11.36
CA ALA A 119 0.62 15.25 12.65
C ALA A 119 -0.75 15.93 12.88
N ALA A 120 -1.52 16.17 11.81
CA ALA A 120 -2.89 16.69 11.91
C ALA A 120 -3.94 15.59 12.13
N ALA A 121 -3.55 14.31 12.12
CA ALA A 121 -4.46 13.22 12.42
C ALA A 121 -4.93 13.28 13.88
N THR A 122 -6.25 13.21 14.09
CA THR A 122 -6.86 13.27 15.41
C THR A 122 -7.75 12.05 15.64
N ARG A 123 -8.18 11.87 16.89
CA ARG A 123 -9.19 10.86 17.23
C ARG A 123 -10.52 11.06 16.49
N GLY A 124 -10.85 12.31 16.11
CA GLY A 124 -12.06 12.61 15.33
C GLY A 124 -12.03 11.94 13.96
N HIS A 125 -10.91 12.05 13.24
CA HIS A 125 -10.76 11.38 11.94
C HIS A 125 -10.88 9.85 12.03
N VAL A 126 -10.46 9.25 13.15
CA VAL A 126 -10.63 7.81 13.37
C VAL A 126 -12.09 7.46 13.72
N ALA A 127 -12.83 8.37 14.36
CA ALA A 127 -14.24 8.16 14.64
C ALA A 127 -15.06 8.18 13.34
N GLU A 128 -14.78 9.11 12.42
CA GLU A 128 -15.41 9.18 11.09
C GLU A 128 -15.26 7.86 10.31
N LEU A 129 -14.10 7.20 10.40
CA LEU A 129 -13.88 5.90 9.76
C LEU A 129 -14.77 4.78 10.30
N LYS A 130 -15.25 4.89 11.55
CA LYS A 130 -16.11 3.88 12.17
C LYS A 130 -17.59 4.08 11.82
N GLU A 131 -17.94 5.28 11.38
CA GLU A 131 -19.32 5.64 11.03
C GLU A 131 -19.61 5.47 9.53
N ALA A 132 -18.57 5.24 8.71
CA ALA A 132 -18.64 4.98 7.26
C ALA A 132 -18.74 3.49 6.92
#